data_AF-A0AA43D0I2-F1
#
_entry.id   AF-A0AA43D0I2-F1
#
_cell.length_a   1.000
_cell.length_b   1.000
_cell.length_c   1.000
_cell.angle_alpha   90.00
_cell.angle_beta   90.00
_cell.angle_gamma   90.00
#
_symmetry.space_group_name_H-M   'P 1'
#
loop_
_entity.id
_entity.type
_entity.pdbx_description
1 polymer ?
#
loop_
_entity_poly.entity_id
_entity_poly.type
_entity_poly.pdbx_seq_one_letter_code
_entity_poly.pdbx_strand_id
1 'polypeptide(L)'
;PATVQPFDQISGALVKKLTLQQAGQLAAQEGRERMAALKEGRNVDVTWSAPVLVSRNDPKGITGETLRQAFKTDVSGKLPAYSGVESAGGYTLVRVSKVEETATEAKDKQNSIAQTMRQVAGQTELAAYLASLRQKSEVQIRKEVIEKK
;
A
#
# COMPACT_ATOMS: atom_id res chain seq x y z
N PRO A 1 8.66 -38.47 7.54
CA PRO A 1 10.02 -38.42 8.11
C PRO A 1 10.69 -37.07 7.80
N ALA A 2 11.06 -36.30 8.83
CA ALA A 2 11.77 -35.04 8.69
C ALA A 2 13.27 -35.33 8.56
N THR A 3 13.79 -35.32 7.33
CA THR A 3 15.23 -35.43 7.09
C THR A 3 15.89 -34.12 7.51
N VAL A 4 16.75 -34.19 8.53
CA VAL A 4 17.61 -33.08 8.95
C VAL A 4 18.59 -32.81 7.82
N GLN A 5 18.48 -31.65 7.18
CA GLN A 5 19.41 -31.26 6.11
C GLN A 5 20.81 -31.09 6.70
N PRO A 6 21.87 -31.65 6.07
CA PRO A 6 23.24 -31.52 6.56
C PRO A 6 23.67 -30.06 6.68
N PHE A 7 24.40 -29.73 7.74
CA PHE A 7 24.88 -28.37 8.00
C PHE A 7 25.65 -27.78 6.81
N ASP A 8 26.44 -28.58 6.09
CA ASP A 8 27.17 -28.15 4.89
C ASP A 8 26.27 -27.69 3.74
N GLN A 9 25.02 -28.19 3.64
CA GLN A 9 24.08 -27.76 2.62
C GLN A 9 23.40 -26.42 2.96
N ILE A 10 23.26 -26.10 4.26
CA ILE A 10 22.53 -24.92 4.73
C ILE A 10 23.43 -23.80 5.26
N SER A 11 24.70 -24.08 5.57
CA SER A 11 25.65 -23.12 6.17
C SER A 11 25.80 -21.86 5.31
N GLY A 12 25.96 -22.01 4.00
CA GLY A 12 26.04 -20.88 3.07
C GLY A 12 24.76 -20.05 3.00
N ALA A 13 23.58 -20.67 3.12
CA ALA A 13 22.30 -19.97 3.17
C ALA A 13 22.08 -19.26 4.51
N LEU A 14 22.50 -19.88 5.61
CA LEU A 14 22.46 -19.33 6.97
C LEU A 14 23.36 -18.12 7.12
N VAL A 15 24.61 -18.20 6.64
CA VAL A 15 25.55 -17.07 6.64
C VAL A 15 24.94 -15.92 5.86
N LYS A 16 24.48 -16.16 4.61
CA LYS A 16 23.83 -15.12 3.80
C LYS A 16 22.63 -14.49 4.53
N LYS A 17 21.77 -15.29 5.16
CA LYS A 17 20.60 -14.80 5.89
C LYS A 17 21.00 -13.95 7.08
N LEU A 18 21.95 -14.40 7.90
CA LEU A 18 22.45 -13.66 9.05
C LEU A 18 23.14 -12.36 8.65
N THR A 19 23.95 -12.38 7.58
CA THR A 19 24.58 -11.16 7.06
C THR A 19 23.54 -10.15 6.59
N LEU A 20 22.51 -10.59 5.87
CA LEU A 20 21.41 -9.71 5.43
C LEU A 20 20.61 -9.15 6.63
N GLN A 21 20.37 -9.96 7.65
CA GLN A 21 19.69 -9.52 8.87
C GLN A 21 20.51 -8.46 9.63
N GLN A 22 21.81 -8.70 9.83
CA GLN A 22 22.69 -7.76 10.51
C GLN A 22 22.81 -6.45 9.72
N ALA A 23 22.97 -6.54 8.39
CA ALA A 23 23.02 -5.39 7.51
C ALA A 23 21.72 -4.57 7.56
N GLY A 24 20.56 -5.24 7.54
CA GLY A 24 19.26 -4.59 7.68
C GLY A 24 19.10 -3.85 9.01
N GLN A 25 19.53 -4.46 10.11
CA GLN A 25 19.48 -3.81 11.44
C GLN A 25 20.36 -2.56 11.52
N LEU A 26 21.59 -2.64 11.00
CA LEU A 26 22.49 -1.48 10.95
C LEU A 26 21.92 -0.36 10.08
N ALA A 27 21.40 -0.70 8.89
CA ALA A 27 20.77 0.27 8.00
C ALA A 27 19.53 0.93 8.63
N ALA A 28 18.73 0.18 9.38
CA ALA A 28 17.56 0.70 10.10
C ALA A 28 17.97 1.62 11.27
N GLN A 29 19.06 1.32 11.97
CA GLN A 29 19.56 2.18 13.03
C GLN A 29 20.10 3.50 12.47
N GLU A 30 21.02 3.42 11.50
CA GLU A 30 21.60 4.59 10.86
C GLU A 30 20.54 5.44 10.16
N GLY A 31 19.59 4.79 9.47
CA GLY A 31 18.47 5.48 8.81
C GLY A 31 17.58 6.25 9.79
N ARG A 32 17.33 5.69 10.98
CA ARG A 32 16.57 6.37 12.05
C ARG A 32 17.33 7.56 12.62
N GLU A 33 18.63 7.42 12.86
CA GLU A 33 19.50 8.50 13.36
C GLU A 33 19.58 9.65 12.36
N ARG A 34 19.81 9.35 11.09
CA ARG A 34 19.81 10.34 10.00
C ARG A 34 18.44 11.00 9.84
N MET A 35 17.35 10.25 9.95
CA MET A 35 15.99 10.81 9.90
C MET A 35 15.71 11.76 11.05
N ALA A 36 16.13 11.43 12.27
CA ALA A 36 16.00 12.31 13.43
C ALA A 36 16.78 13.62 13.23
N ALA A 37 18.04 13.52 12.78
CA ALA A 37 18.86 14.68 12.47
C ALA A 37 18.24 15.57 11.36
N LEU A 38 17.68 14.97 10.31
CA LEU A 38 16.96 15.70 9.25
C LEU A 38 15.70 16.41 9.76
N LYS A 39 14.94 15.78 10.66
CA LYS A 39 13.76 16.40 11.29
C LYS A 39 14.12 17.59 12.19
N GLU A 40 15.29 17.55 12.82
CA GLU A 40 15.83 18.65 13.60
C GLU A 40 16.45 19.77 12.74
N GLY A 41 16.51 19.59 11.42
CA GLY A 41 17.10 20.56 10.50
C GLY A 41 18.64 20.51 10.43
N ARG A 42 19.26 19.47 11.00
CA ARG A 42 20.70 19.24 10.84
C ARG A 42 20.99 18.76 9.42
N ASN A 43 22.07 19.27 8.83
CA ASN A 43 22.49 18.87 7.49
C ASN A 43 23.14 17.48 7.59
N VAL A 44 22.45 16.47 7.09
CA VAL A 44 22.97 15.10 7.02
C VAL A 44 23.48 14.86 5.61
N ASP A 45 24.68 14.28 5.49
CA ASP A 45 25.26 13.93 4.19
C ASP A 45 24.48 12.76 3.57
N VAL A 46 23.45 13.10 2.80
CA VAL A 46 22.58 12.15 2.11
C VAL A 46 22.48 12.57 0.64
N THR A 47 22.88 11.66 -0.26
CA THR A 47 22.66 11.84 -1.69
C THR A 47 21.19 11.55 -2.02
N TRP A 48 20.44 12.60 -2.37
CA TRP A 48 19.04 12.48 -2.78
C TRP A 48 18.92 12.12 -4.26
N SER A 49 17.95 11.29 -4.60
CA SER A 49 17.55 11.09 -6.00
C SER A 49 16.93 12.36 -6.58
N ALA A 50 16.88 12.44 -7.92
CA ALA A 50 16.17 13.52 -8.59
C ALA A 50 14.71 13.64 -8.08
N PRO A 51 14.18 14.86 -7.88
CA PRO A 51 12.81 15.04 -7.43
C PRO A 51 11.84 14.56 -8.51
N VAL A 52 10.89 13.71 -8.12
CA VAL A 52 9.86 13.16 -9.01
C VAL A 52 8.48 13.53 -8.48
N LEU A 53 7.61 14.04 -9.35
CA LEU A 53 6.20 14.25 -9.05
C LEU A 53 5.44 12.93 -9.23
N VAL A 54 4.92 12.40 -8.12
CA VAL A 54 4.19 11.12 -8.07
C VAL A 54 2.75 11.31 -7.58
N SER A 55 1.87 10.41 -7.99
CA SER A 55 0.50 10.33 -7.48
C SER A 55 0.21 8.91 -6.98
N ARG A 56 -0.90 8.73 -6.24
CA ARG A 56 -1.32 7.37 -5.83
C ARG A 56 -1.63 6.46 -7.02
N ASN A 57 -2.00 7.04 -8.16
CA ASN A 57 -2.33 6.32 -9.39
C ASN A 57 -1.11 6.14 -10.31
N ASP A 58 -0.09 6.98 -10.17
CA ASP A 58 1.14 6.94 -10.94
C ASP A 58 2.36 7.03 -10.00
N PRO A 59 2.85 5.88 -9.50
CA PRO A 59 3.95 5.82 -8.54
C PRO A 59 5.33 6.05 -9.16
N LYS A 60 5.47 6.10 -10.49
CA LYS A 60 6.73 6.33 -11.24
C LYS A 60 7.95 5.59 -10.67
N GLY A 61 7.79 4.31 -10.33
CA GLY A 61 8.86 3.44 -9.83
C GLY A 61 9.12 3.51 -8.33
N ILE A 62 8.39 4.33 -7.56
CA ILE A 62 8.43 4.31 -6.10
C ILE A 62 7.66 3.08 -5.59
N THR A 63 8.24 2.35 -4.64
CA THR A 63 7.55 1.19 -4.04
C THR A 63 6.26 1.64 -3.35
N GLY A 64 5.23 0.79 -3.38
CA GLY A 64 3.93 1.13 -2.79
C GLY A 64 4.01 1.45 -1.29
N GLU A 65 4.96 0.85 -0.56
CA GLU A 65 5.17 1.14 0.86
C GLU A 65 5.78 2.52 1.08
N THR A 66 6.83 2.86 0.32
CA THR A 66 7.46 4.18 0.34
C THR A 66 6.45 5.26 -0.06
N LEU A 67 5.65 5.00 -1.10
CA LEU A 67 4.61 5.92 -1.55
C LEU A 67 3.56 6.15 -0.45
N ARG A 68 3.07 5.08 0.20
CA ARG A 68 2.10 5.21 1.31
C ARG A 68 2.67 6.05 2.45
N GLN A 69 3.95 5.88 2.80
CA GLN A 69 4.58 6.67 3.85
C GLN A 69 4.78 8.14 3.43
N ALA A 70 5.15 8.40 2.18
CA ALA A 70 5.22 9.76 1.64
C ALA A 70 3.88 10.50 1.79
N PHE A 71 2.77 9.85 1.43
CA PHE A 71 1.41 10.42 1.55
C PHE A 71 0.85 10.47 2.98
N LYS A 72 1.47 9.77 3.95
CA LYS A 72 1.15 9.88 5.38
C LYS A 72 1.96 10.96 6.10
N THR A 73 3.02 11.45 5.45
CA THR A 73 3.90 12.45 6.04
C THR A 73 3.13 13.75 6.21
N ASP A 74 3.22 14.36 7.39
CA ASP A 74 2.60 15.66 7.64
C ASP A 74 3.32 16.74 6.84
N VAL A 75 2.58 17.33 5.91
CA VAL A 75 3.04 18.35 4.94
C VAL A 75 2.39 19.71 5.20
N SER A 76 1.57 19.82 6.26
CA SER A 76 0.71 20.99 6.50
C SER A 76 1.44 22.20 7.09
N GLY A 77 2.65 22.03 7.63
CA GLY A 77 3.34 23.11 8.35
C GLY A 77 4.77 23.42 7.89
N LYS A 78 5.56 22.43 7.45
CA LYS A 78 6.98 22.63 7.11
C LYS A 78 7.40 21.73 5.93
N LEU A 79 7.74 22.37 4.81
CA LEU A 79 8.43 21.74 3.70
C LEU A 79 9.91 22.18 3.70
N PRO A 80 10.86 21.29 3.40
CA PRO A 80 10.67 19.87 3.09
C PRO A 80 10.31 19.04 4.33
N ALA A 81 9.37 18.11 4.16
CA ALA A 81 9.00 17.14 5.19
C ALA A 81 9.79 15.82 4.97
N TYR A 82 10.25 15.21 6.06
CA TYR A 82 11.06 14.00 6.02
C TYR A 82 10.33 12.82 6.67
N SER A 83 10.32 11.69 5.99
CA SER A 83 9.86 10.40 6.53
C SER A 83 10.85 9.28 6.21
N GLY A 84 10.71 8.17 6.91
CA GLY A 84 11.56 7.00 6.74
C GLY A 84 10.71 5.74 6.68
N VAL A 85 11.12 4.81 5.84
CA VAL A 85 10.47 3.50 5.67
C VAL A 85 11.50 2.42 5.90
N GLU A 86 11.25 1.60 6.91
CA GLU A 86 12.02 0.39 7.15
C GLU A 86 11.48 -0.72 6.26
N SER A 87 12.37 -1.38 5.54
CA SER A 87 12.07 -2.51 4.65
C SER A 87 12.92 -3.71 5.08
N ALA A 88 12.50 -4.91 4.71
CA ALA A 88 13.15 -6.17 5.11
C ALA A 88 14.66 -6.27 4.78
N GLY A 89 15.18 -5.37 3.93
CA GLY A 89 16.60 -5.29 3.57
C GLY A 89 17.26 -3.93 3.82
N GLY A 90 16.62 -2.96 4.49
CA GLY A 90 17.24 -1.67 4.77
C GLY A 90 16.26 -0.54 5.12
N TYR A 91 16.74 0.70 5.02
CA TYR A 91 15.97 1.90 5.39
C TYR A 91 15.95 2.91 4.25
N THR A 92 14.76 3.35 3.85
CA THR A 92 14.55 4.34 2.78
C THR A 92 14.13 5.67 3.39
N LEU A 93 14.91 6.72 3.12
CA LEU A 93 14.56 8.10 3.48
C LEU A 93 13.72 8.72 2.37
N VAL A 94 12.66 9.43 2.75
CA VAL A 94 11.74 10.11 1.84
C VAL A 94 11.74 11.59 2.18
N ARG A 95 11.95 12.43 1.17
CA ARG A 95 11.89 13.88 1.27
C ARG A 95 10.76 14.41 0.41
N VAL A 96 9.72 14.95 1.06
CA VAL A 96 8.61 15.62 0.37
C VAL A 96 8.93 17.10 0.28
N SER A 97 9.20 17.58 -0.94
CA SER A 97 9.59 18.98 -1.17
C SER A 97 8.43 19.88 -1.58
N LYS A 98 7.42 19.31 -2.26
CA LYS A 98 6.23 20.03 -2.76
C LYS A 98 5.04 19.09 -2.80
N VAL A 99 3.86 19.64 -2.53
CA VAL A 99 2.57 18.96 -2.70
C VAL A 99 1.73 19.79 -3.66
N GLU A 100 1.11 19.15 -4.64
CA GLU A 100 0.20 19.77 -5.60
C GLU A 100 -1.19 19.17 -5.44
N GLU A 101 -2.20 20.02 -5.21
CA GLU A 101 -3.60 19.60 -5.19
C GLU A 101 -4.13 19.54 -6.63
N THR A 102 -4.66 18.39 -7.02
CA THR A 102 -5.31 18.23 -8.32
C THR A 102 -6.72 18.83 -8.27
N ALA A 103 -6.86 20.09 -8.69
CA ALA A 103 -8.08 20.89 -8.46
C ALA A 103 -9.27 20.60 -9.40
N THR A 104 -9.08 19.98 -10.57
CA THR A 104 -10.13 19.97 -11.62
C THR A 104 -10.62 18.59 -12.04
N GLU A 105 -9.77 17.58 -12.18
CA GLU A 105 -10.23 16.23 -12.56
C GLU A 105 -11.00 15.50 -11.45
N ALA A 106 -10.82 15.92 -10.21
CA ALA A 106 -11.35 15.21 -9.04
C ALA A 106 -12.88 15.28 -8.96
N LYS A 107 -13.52 16.40 -9.33
CA LYS A 107 -14.99 16.55 -9.19
C LYS A 107 -15.76 15.68 -10.17
N ASP A 108 -15.37 15.66 -11.44
CA ASP A 108 -16.07 14.84 -12.45
C ASP A 108 -15.84 13.34 -12.20
N LYS A 109 -14.60 12.95 -11.84
CA LYS A 109 -14.31 11.58 -11.40
C LYS A 109 -15.09 11.21 -10.14
N GLN A 110 -15.16 12.07 -9.13
CA GLN A 110 -15.96 11.85 -7.92
C GLN A 110 -17.44 11.65 -8.25
N ASN A 111 -18.00 12.46 -9.14
CA ASN A 111 -19.39 12.32 -9.58
C ASN A 111 -19.63 10.99 -10.28
N SER A 112 -18.73 10.59 -11.19
CA SER A 112 -18.83 9.30 -11.90
C SER A 112 -18.73 8.10 -10.94
N ILE A 113 -17.83 8.17 -9.95
CA ILE A 113 -17.67 7.12 -8.93
C ILE A 113 -18.92 7.06 -8.05
N ALA A 114 -19.44 8.21 -7.61
CA ALA A 114 -20.66 8.28 -6.80
C ALA A 114 -21.86 7.70 -7.56
N GLN A 115 -21.99 7.98 -8.86
CA GLN A 115 -23.05 7.42 -9.69
C GLN A 115 -22.92 5.90 -9.84
N THR A 116 -21.70 5.41 -10.06
CA THR A 116 -21.43 3.96 -10.14
C THR A 116 -21.77 3.27 -8.81
N MET A 117 -21.40 3.87 -7.68
CA MET A 117 -21.73 3.34 -6.35
C MET A 117 -23.25 3.29 -6.11
N ARG A 118 -24.00 4.33 -6.49
CA ARG A 118 -25.48 4.33 -6.36
C ARG A 118 -26.12 3.23 -7.21
N GLN A 119 -25.61 3.01 -8.42
CA GLN A 119 -26.12 1.94 -9.29
C GLN A 119 -25.89 0.55 -8.68
N VAL A 120 -24.68 0.30 -8.16
CA VAL A 120 -24.35 -0.97 -7.50
C VAL A 120 -25.20 -1.18 -6.23
N ALA A 121 -25.37 -0.13 -5.42
CA ALA A 121 -26.23 -0.17 -4.23
C ALA A 121 -27.68 -0.51 -4.59
N GLY A 122 -28.27 0.19 -5.57
CA GLY A 122 -29.66 -0.07 -6.00
C GLY A 122 -29.87 -1.48 -6.55
N GLN A 123 -28.90 -2.02 -7.31
CA GLN A 123 -28.95 -3.42 -7.76
C GLN A 123 -28.90 -4.41 -6.60
N THR A 124 -28.05 -4.13 -5.60
CA THR A 124 -27.90 -4.98 -4.40
C THR A 124 -29.17 -4.96 -3.55
N GLU A 125 -29.78 -3.79 -3.36
CA GLU A 125 -31.05 -3.63 -2.64
C GLU A 125 -32.20 -4.36 -3.35
N LEU A 126 -32.32 -4.22 -4.67
CA LEU A 126 -33.34 -4.94 -5.44
C LEU A 126 -33.15 -6.46 -5.34
N ALA A 127 -31.93 -6.95 -5.46
CA ALA A 127 -31.62 -8.37 -5.33
C ALA A 127 -31.97 -8.90 -3.93
N ALA A 128 -31.63 -8.15 -2.87
CA ALA A 128 -31.97 -8.49 -1.50
C ALA A 128 -33.49 -8.47 -1.26
N TYR A 129 -34.20 -7.48 -1.81
CA TYR A 129 -35.65 -7.39 -1.74
C TYR A 129 -36.32 -8.60 -2.41
N LEU A 130 -35.92 -8.95 -3.63
CA LEU A 130 -36.43 -10.13 -4.34
C LEU A 130 -36.10 -11.43 -3.60
N ALA A 131 -34.90 -11.55 -3.01
CA ALA A 131 -34.55 -12.70 -2.17
C ALA A 131 -35.46 -12.80 -0.95
N SER A 132 -35.74 -11.68 -0.26
CA SER A 132 -36.65 -11.64 0.89
C SER A 132 -38.08 -12.02 0.53
N LEU A 133 -38.58 -11.59 -0.63
CA LEU A 133 -39.89 -11.96 -1.14
C LEU A 133 -39.94 -13.45 -1.46
N ARG A 134 -38.92 -14.01 -2.12
CA ARG A 134 -38.84 -15.44 -2.40
C ARG A 134 -38.76 -16.30 -1.13
N GLN A 135 -38.21 -15.78 -0.04
CA GLN A 135 -38.15 -16.49 1.24
C GLN A 135 -39.48 -16.44 1.98
N LYS A 136 -40.22 -15.32 1.92
CA LYS A 136 -41.55 -15.16 2.53
C LYS A 136 -42.65 -15.85 1.72
N SER A 137 -42.48 -15.94 0.41
CA SER A 137 -43.39 -16.66 -0.47
C SER A 137 -42.94 -18.12 -0.48
N GLU A 138 -43.82 -19.06 -0.12
CA GLU A 138 -43.53 -20.49 -0.07
C GLU A 138 -43.41 -21.13 -1.48
N VAL A 139 -42.71 -20.46 -2.40
CA VAL A 139 -42.61 -20.82 -3.81
C VAL A 139 -41.50 -21.85 -4.00
N GLN A 140 -41.89 -23.13 -4.03
CA GLN A 140 -41.01 -24.23 -4.40
C GLN A 140 -40.83 -24.28 -5.93
N ILE A 141 -39.69 -23.80 -6.44
CA ILE A 141 -39.32 -23.99 -7.85
C ILE A 141 -38.84 -25.44 -8.02
N ARG A 142 -39.67 -26.29 -8.64
CA ARG A 142 -39.27 -27.65 -9.05
C ARG A 142 -38.32 -27.55 -10.25
N LYS A 143 -37.01 -27.45 -9.96
CA LYS A 143 -35.94 -27.33 -10.97
C LYS A 143 -35.96 -28.46 -12.02
N GLU A 144 -36.53 -29.61 -11.68
CA GLU A 144 -36.61 -30.82 -12.52
C GLU A 144 -37.41 -30.64 -13.82
N VAL A 145 -38.28 -29.62 -13.90
CA VAL A 145 -39.13 -29.35 -15.09
C VAL A 145 -38.55 -28.28 -16.00
N ILE A 146 -37.56 -27.50 -15.52
CA ILE A 146 -37.01 -26.34 -16.24
C ILE A 146 -35.85 -26.72 -17.17
N GLU A 147 -35.13 -27.82 -16.89
CA GLU A 147 -34.03 -28.30 -17.76
C GLU A 147 -34.47 -29.29 -18.86
N LYS A 148 -35.75 -29.66 -18.94
CA LYS A 148 -36.31 -30.44 -20.05
C LYS A 148 -37.04 -29.53 -21.04
N LYS A 149 -36.29 -28.74 -21.81
CA LYS A 149 -36.74 -28.27 -23.12
C LYS A 149 -35.56 -27.93 -24.01
#